data_AF-A0A7S7SP79-F1
#
_entry.id   AF-A0A7S7SP79-F1
#
_cell.length_a   1.000
_cell.length_b   1.000
_cell.length_c   1.000
_cell.angle_alpha   90.00
_cell.angle_beta   90.00
_cell.angle_gamma   90.00
#
_symmetry.space_group_name_H-M   'P 1'
#
loop_
_entity.id
_entity.type
_entity.pdbx_description
1 polymer ?
#
loop_
_entity_poly.entity_id
_entity_poly.type
_entity_poly.pdbx_seq_one_letter_code
_entity_poly.pdbx_strand_id
1 'polypeptide(L)'
;MISKQQVCVAPAGDEGRLVPAQLARRVFEEYRISNPRPRSYEVDYLISPSLGGSSELSNLWPVPYDQGLWTSRVKDALEDHLRTLVCEGQLDLPTAQREISTNWIAAYQKYFRTKKPMAAHARFVKDSPWE
;
A
#
# COMPACT_ATOMS: atom_id res chain seq x y z
N MET A 1 -16.85 10.94 -3.01
CA MET A 1 -16.19 10.02 -2.05
C MET A 1 -16.55 8.59 -2.46
N ILE A 2 -15.58 7.68 -2.49
CA ILE A 2 -15.81 6.26 -2.78
C ILE A 2 -16.50 5.60 -1.56
N SER A 3 -17.48 4.74 -1.80
CA SER A 3 -18.23 4.02 -0.76
C SER A 3 -17.65 2.64 -0.44
N LYS A 4 -18.05 2.08 0.71
CA LYS A 4 -17.78 0.66 1.06
C LYS A 4 -18.20 -0.29 -0.07
N GLN A 5 -19.39 -0.09 -0.66
CA GLN A 5 -19.84 -0.99 -1.72
C GLN A 5 -18.87 -0.95 -2.90
N GLN A 6 -18.43 0.23 -3.33
CA GLN A 6 -17.54 0.39 -4.47
C GLN A 6 -16.18 -0.30 -4.28
N VAL A 7 -15.60 -0.26 -3.07
CA VAL A 7 -14.32 -0.96 -2.79
C VAL A 7 -14.47 -2.48 -2.67
N CYS A 8 -15.67 -2.98 -2.40
CA CYS A 8 -15.92 -4.41 -2.15
C CYS A 8 -16.41 -5.20 -3.37
N VAL A 9 -16.92 -4.54 -4.41
CA VAL A 9 -17.22 -5.19 -5.70
C VAL A 9 -16.02 -5.22 -6.66
N ALA A 10 -14.99 -4.43 -6.42
CA ALA A 10 -13.76 -4.51 -7.22
C ALA A 10 -13.09 -5.89 -7.00
N PRO A 11 -12.76 -6.64 -8.07
CA PRO A 11 -12.15 -7.96 -7.94
C PRO A 11 -10.85 -7.88 -7.13
N ALA A 12 -10.67 -8.84 -6.21
CA ALA A 12 -9.41 -9.01 -5.50
C ALA A 12 -8.34 -9.40 -6.53
N GLY A 13 -7.24 -8.67 -6.59
CA GLY A 13 -6.11 -9.03 -7.45
C GLY A 13 -6.16 -8.52 -8.89
N ASP A 14 -7.03 -7.56 -9.22
CA ASP A 14 -6.94 -6.78 -10.47
C ASP A 14 -6.60 -5.31 -10.19
N GLU A 15 -5.55 -5.07 -9.40
CA GLU A 15 -5.01 -3.72 -9.13
C GLU A 15 -3.88 -3.39 -10.12
N GLY A 16 -4.10 -3.71 -11.40
CA GLY A 16 -3.22 -3.42 -12.53
C GLY A 16 -3.06 -1.93 -12.88
N ARG A 17 -2.92 -1.05 -11.87
CA ARG A 17 -2.30 0.26 -12.06
C ARG A 17 -0.93 0.23 -11.40
N LEU A 18 -0.01 -0.44 -12.09
CA LEU A 18 1.39 -0.04 -12.03
C LEU A 18 1.43 1.49 -12.15
N VAL A 19 1.98 2.15 -11.14
CA VAL A 19 2.22 3.59 -11.21
C VAL A 19 3.09 3.82 -12.44
N PRO A 20 2.63 4.59 -13.46
CA PRO A 20 3.40 4.75 -14.68
C PRO A 20 4.80 5.29 -14.37
N ALA A 21 5.82 4.80 -15.05
CA ALA A 21 7.22 5.19 -14.77
C ALA A 21 7.44 6.72 -14.76
N GLN A 22 6.70 7.47 -15.58
CA GLN A 22 6.75 8.94 -15.56
C GLN A 22 6.21 9.53 -14.24
N LEU A 23 5.14 8.96 -13.69
CA LEU A 23 4.61 9.37 -12.39
C LEU A 23 5.53 8.92 -11.25
N ALA A 24 6.08 7.71 -11.32
CA ALA A 24 7.08 7.22 -10.37
C ALA A 24 8.31 8.14 -10.30
N ARG A 25 8.82 8.61 -11.45
CA ARG A 25 9.92 9.60 -11.49
C ARG A 25 9.57 10.90 -10.77
N ARG A 26 8.35 11.43 -10.95
CA ARG A 26 7.89 12.63 -10.22
C ARG A 26 7.83 12.40 -8.72
N VAL A 27 7.40 11.22 -8.28
CA VAL A 27 7.46 10.86 -6.85
C VAL A 27 8.90 10.87 -6.36
N PHE A 28 9.84 10.24 -7.06
CA PHE A 28 11.25 10.26 -6.65
C PHE A 28 11.83 11.68 -6.59
N GLU A 29 11.45 12.58 -7.50
CA GLU A 29 11.83 14.00 -7.48
C GLU A 29 11.33 14.70 -6.19
N GLU A 30 10.06 14.55 -5.83
CA GLU A 30 9.47 15.13 -4.60
C GLU A 30 10.20 14.64 -3.34
N TYR A 31 10.60 13.37 -3.31
CA TYR A 31 11.30 12.76 -2.18
C TYR A 31 12.83 12.91 -2.26
N ARG A 32 13.36 13.65 -3.25
CA ARG A 32 14.79 13.89 -3.48
C ARG A 32 15.62 12.60 -3.62
N ILE A 33 15.03 11.57 -4.22
CA ILE A 33 15.70 10.30 -4.53
C ILE A 33 16.22 10.38 -5.96
N SER A 34 17.55 10.44 -6.12
CA SER A 34 18.20 10.42 -7.43
C SER A 34 18.77 9.04 -7.73
N ASN A 35 18.58 8.57 -8.97
CA ASN A 35 19.07 7.26 -9.44
C ASN A 35 18.74 6.10 -8.47
N PRO A 36 17.45 5.87 -8.16
CA PRO A 36 17.05 4.72 -7.36
C PRO A 36 17.63 3.44 -7.94
N ARG A 37 18.20 2.59 -7.08
CA ARG A 37 18.78 1.31 -7.53
C ARG A 37 17.66 0.39 -8.01
N PRO A 38 17.93 -0.50 -8.99
CA PRO A 38 17.03 -1.58 -9.36
C PRO A 38 16.43 -2.26 -8.13
N ARG A 39 15.09 -2.38 -8.10
CA ARG A 39 14.33 -3.07 -7.05
C ARG A 39 14.46 -2.49 -5.64
N SER A 40 14.97 -1.26 -5.49
CA SER A 40 15.08 -0.64 -4.15
C SER A 40 13.75 -0.13 -3.61
N TYR A 41 12.83 0.26 -4.50
CA TYR A 41 11.55 0.84 -4.13
C TYR A 41 10.39 0.25 -4.92
N GLU A 42 9.22 0.35 -4.32
CA GLU A 42 7.95 0.45 -5.00
C GLU A 42 7.46 1.89 -4.90
N VAL A 43 6.81 2.40 -5.94
CA VAL A 43 6.03 3.64 -5.79
C VAL A 43 4.61 3.21 -5.49
N ASP A 44 4.21 3.43 -4.25
CA ASP A 44 3.04 2.85 -3.64
C ASP A 44 2.14 3.98 -3.11
N TYR A 45 0.90 3.65 -2.78
CA TYR A 45 -0.13 4.57 -2.35
C TYR A 45 -0.12 4.75 -0.83
N LEU A 46 -0.41 5.96 -0.33
CA LEU A 46 -0.70 6.17 1.11
C LEU A 46 -2.02 5.50 1.50
N ILE A 47 -3.02 5.59 0.62
CA ILE A 47 -4.27 4.83 0.66
C ILE A 47 -4.37 4.06 -0.66
N SER A 48 -4.42 2.73 -0.60
CA SER A 48 -4.50 1.88 -1.79
C SER A 48 -5.79 2.11 -2.59
N PRO A 49 -5.81 1.82 -3.90
CA PRO A 49 -7.04 1.82 -4.70
C PRO A 49 -8.12 0.88 -4.13
N SER A 50 -7.71 -0.25 -3.56
CA SER A 50 -8.56 -1.21 -2.84
C SER A 50 -9.23 -0.65 -1.59
N LEU A 51 -8.71 0.46 -1.06
CA LEU A 51 -9.31 1.25 0.01
C LEU A 51 -9.82 2.62 -0.50
N GLY A 52 -9.97 2.77 -1.82
CA GLY A 52 -10.55 3.96 -2.46
C GLY A 52 -9.60 5.15 -2.60
N GLY A 53 -8.29 4.93 -2.54
CA GLY A 53 -7.29 5.97 -2.78
C GLY A 53 -7.18 6.39 -4.25
N SER A 54 -6.70 7.62 -4.47
CA SER A 54 -6.54 8.20 -5.80
C SER A 54 -5.12 8.00 -6.36
N SER A 55 -4.95 8.19 -7.66
CA SER A 55 -3.63 8.22 -8.32
C SER A 55 -2.97 9.59 -8.35
N GLU A 56 -3.40 10.50 -7.46
CA GLU A 56 -2.80 11.83 -7.32
C GLU A 56 -1.40 11.74 -6.71
N LEU A 57 -0.49 12.63 -7.11
CA LEU A 57 0.90 12.63 -6.64
C LEU A 57 0.99 12.72 -5.10
N SER A 58 0.07 13.44 -4.46
CA SER A 58 0.00 13.59 -3.00
C SER A 58 -0.40 12.30 -2.26
N ASN A 59 -0.92 11.29 -2.96
CA ASN A 59 -1.24 9.97 -2.41
C ASN A 59 -0.16 8.93 -2.73
N LEU A 60 0.98 9.32 -3.33
CA LEU A 60 2.04 8.41 -3.74
C LEU A 60 3.34 8.68 -2.99
N TRP A 61 4.08 7.61 -2.72
CA TRP A 61 5.33 7.68 -1.98
C TRP A 61 6.25 6.47 -2.25
N PRO A 62 7.57 6.61 -2.08
CA PRO A 62 8.51 5.52 -2.25
C PRO A 62 8.55 4.63 -1.00
N VAL A 63 8.32 3.32 -1.19
CA VAL A 63 8.38 2.31 -0.12
C VAL A 63 9.51 1.33 -0.41
N PRO A 64 10.35 0.94 0.57
CA PRO A 64 11.38 -0.08 0.35
C PRO A 64 10.75 -1.38 -0.19
N TYR A 65 11.27 -1.93 -1.29
CA TYR A 65 10.68 -3.12 -1.92
C TYR A 65 11.22 -4.44 -1.31
N ASP A 66 12.54 -4.59 -1.24
CA ASP A 66 13.19 -5.81 -0.72
C ASP A 66 14.20 -5.55 0.41
N GLN A 67 14.38 -4.30 0.82
CA GLN A 67 15.31 -3.91 1.88
C GLN A 67 14.60 -3.59 3.20
N GLY A 68 15.13 -4.16 4.29
CA GLY A 68 14.63 -3.93 5.64
C GLY A 68 13.47 -4.87 6.01
N LEU A 69 12.86 -4.63 7.17
CA LEU A 69 11.74 -5.42 7.66
C LEU A 69 10.40 -4.92 7.10
N TRP A 70 10.23 -3.60 7.05
CA TRP A 70 8.98 -2.93 6.67
C TRP A 70 9.02 -2.57 5.18
N THR A 71 8.70 -3.55 4.33
CA THR A 71 8.72 -3.40 2.87
C THR A 71 7.31 -3.24 2.28
N SER A 72 7.21 -2.90 0.99
CA SER A 72 5.92 -2.79 0.28
C SER A 72 5.08 -4.06 0.43
N ARG A 73 5.69 -5.24 0.23
CA ARG A 73 5.09 -6.56 0.50
C ARG A 73 4.37 -6.70 1.84
N VAL A 74 4.93 -6.11 2.90
CA VAL A 74 4.35 -6.13 4.24
C VAL A 74 3.15 -5.18 4.32
N LYS A 75 3.23 -4.04 3.63
CA LYS A 75 2.12 -3.11 3.48
C LYS A 75 1.00 -3.69 2.61
N ASP A 76 1.30 -4.38 1.52
CA ASP A 76 0.30 -5.06 0.67
C ASP A 76 -0.56 -6.04 1.49
N ALA A 77 0.08 -6.82 2.36
CA ALA A 77 -0.64 -7.73 3.26
C ALA A 77 -1.57 -6.98 4.23
N LEU A 78 -1.16 -5.80 4.71
CA LEU A 78 -2.04 -4.93 5.51
C LEU A 78 -3.21 -4.41 4.68
N GLU A 79 -2.99 -3.95 3.46
CA GLU A 79 -4.05 -3.42 2.59
C GLU A 79 -5.13 -4.46 2.31
N ASP A 80 -4.72 -5.67 1.93
CA ASP A 80 -5.64 -6.77 1.65
C ASP A 80 -6.44 -7.16 2.90
N HIS A 81 -5.77 -7.15 4.07
CA HIS A 81 -6.44 -7.41 5.33
C HIS A 81 -7.43 -6.31 5.72
N LEU A 82 -7.04 -5.03 5.60
CA LEU A 82 -7.92 -3.90 5.85
C LEU A 82 -9.13 -3.90 4.92
N ARG A 83 -8.94 -4.20 3.64
CA ARG A 83 -10.03 -4.33 2.67
C ARG A 83 -11.00 -5.43 3.09
N THR A 84 -10.48 -6.58 3.49
CA THR A 84 -11.28 -7.70 4.01
C THR A 84 -12.14 -7.26 5.20
N LEU A 85 -11.54 -6.62 6.21
CA LEU A 85 -12.26 -6.12 7.38
C LEU A 85 -13.35 -5.10 7.01
N VAL A 86 -13.06 -4.20 6.06
CA VAL A 86 -14.04 -3.23 5.55
C VAL A 86 -15.21 -3.93 4.88
N CYS A 87 -14.94 -4.90 4.01
CA CYS A 87 -15.97 -5.61 3.27
C CYS A 87 -16.84 -6.49 4.17
N GLU A 88 -16.24 -7.14 5.16
CA GLU A 88 -16.96 -7.89 6.20
C GLU A 88 -17.71 -6.98 7.19
N GLY A 89 -17.44 -5.67 7.20
CA GLY A 89 -18.10 -4.72 8.09
C GLY A 89 -17.55 -4.70 9.51
N GLN A 90 -16.36 -5.27 9.71
CA GLN A 90 -15.62 -5.25 10.98
C GLN A 90 -14.83 -3.96 11.17
N LEU A 91 -14.62 -3.18 10.10
CA LEU A 91 -13.94 -1.90 10.11
C LEU A 91 -14.65 -0.91 9.18
N ASP A 92 -14.81 0.34 9.57
CA ASP A 92 -15.31 1.38 8.66
C ASP A 92 -14.20 1.86 7.71
N LEU A 93 -14.57 2.12 6.45
CA LEU A 93 -13.63 2.54 5.40
C LEU A 93 -12.83 3.80 5.79
N PRO A 94 -13.44 4.88 6.34
CA PRO A 94 -12.69 6.07 6.78
C PRO A 94 -11.63 5.78 7.85
N THR A 95 -11.91 4.87 8.79
CA THR A 95 -10.92 4.45 9.79
C THR A 95 -9.79 3.66 9.15
N ALA A 96 -10.07 2.72 8.24
CA ALA A 96 -9.02 2.00 7.50
C ALA A 96 -8.09 2.97 6.75
N GLN A 97 -8.68 3.91 6.01
CA GLN A 97 -7.97 4.96 5.26
C GLN A 97 -7.10 5.83 6.18
N ARG A 98 -7.66 6.30 7.31
CA ARG A 98 -6.93 7.13 8.28
C ARG A 98 -5.75 6.39 8.88
N GLU A 99 -5.94 5.14 9.29
CA GLU A 99 -4.89 4.38 9.98
C GLU A 99 -3.73 4.01 9.06
N ILE A 100 -4.01 3.55 7.84
CA ILE A 100 -2.96 3.20 6.88
C ILE A 100 -2.16 4.43 6.43
N SER A 101 -2.84 5.55 6.14
CA SER A 101 -2.17 6.77 5.67
C SER A 101 -1.38 7.51 6.76
N THR A 102 -1.78 7.39 8.03
CA THR A 102 -1.10 8.09 9.14
C THR A 102 0.14 7.33 9.62
N ASN A 103 0.01 6.02 9.85
CA ASN A 103 1.10 5.18 10.31
C ASN A 103 0.79 3.70 10.04
N TRP A 104 1.06 3.28 8.81
CA TRP A 104 0.80 1.90 8.37
C TRP A 104 1.55 0.84 9.20
N ILE A 105 2.73 1.15 9.77
CA ILE A 105 3.45 0.22 10.66
C ILE A 105 2.65 -0.02 11.94
N ALA A 106 2.17 1.05 12.58
CA ALA A 106 1.33 0.93 13.77
C ALA A 106 0.01 0.22 13.45
N ALA A 107 -0.60 0.50 12.29
CA ALA A 107 -1.78 -0.21 11.81
C ALA A 107 -1.48 -1.71 11.62
N TYR A 108 -0.38 -2.07 10.96
CA TYR A 108 0.05 -3.47 10.80
C TYR A 108 0.18 -4.17 12.14
N GLN A 109 0.89 -3.53 13.08
CA GLN A 109 1.10 -4.10 14.42
C GLN A 109 -0.22 -4.31 15.16
N LYS A 110 -1.17 -3.38 15.02
CA LYS A 110 -2.52 -3.44 15.60
C LYS A 110 -3.32 -4.62 15.02
N TYR A 111 -3.46 -4.71 13.70
CA TYR A 111 -4.35 -5.67 13.06
C TYR A 111 -3.78 -7.09 13.06
N PHE A 112 -2.47 -7.26 12.88
CA PHE A 112 -1.82 -8.57 12.95
C PHE A 112 -1.32 -8.96 14.35
N ARG A 113 -1.52 -8.09 15.36
CA ARG A 113 -1.14 -8.32 16.77
C ARG A 113 0.31 -8.78 16.94
N THR A 114 1.23 -8.10 16.24
CA THR A 114 2.66 -8.43 16.22
C THR A 114 3.49 -7.15 16.28
N LYS A 115 4.72 -7.22 16.80
CA LYS A 115 5.68 -6.09 16.76
C LYS A 115 6.56 -6.08 15.51
N LYS A 116 6.61 -7.19 14.79
CA LYS A 116 7.43 -7.38 13.60
C LYS A 116 6.61 -7.98 12.46
N PRO A 117 6.99 -7.75 11.20
CA PRO A 117 6.35 -8.39 10.06
C PRO A 117 6.34 -9.91 10.20
N MET A 118 5.20 -10.53 9.88
CA MET A 118 5.10 -11.98 9.80
C MET A 118 5.90 -12.48 8.59
N ALA A 119 6.59 -13.62 8.74
CA ALA A 119 7.46 -14.16 7.68
C ALA A 119 6.70 -14.44 6.36
N ALA A 120 5.42 -14.81 6.45
CA ALA A 120 4.56 -14.97 5.28
C ALA A 120 4.34 -13.65 4.53
N HIS A 121 4.10 -12.55 5.24
CA HIS A 121 3.83 -11.24 4.64
C HIS A 121 5.12 -10.61 4.05
N ALA A 122 6.29 -10.89 4.62
CA ALA A 122 7.56 -10.47 4.02
C ALA A 122 7.88 -11.16 2.69
N ARG A 123 7.24 -12.32 2.43
CA ARG A 123 7.39 -13.09 1.18
C ARG A 123 6.19 -12.94 0.24
N PHE A 124 5.17 -12.20 0.66
CA PHE A 124 4.01 -11.90 -0.17
C PHE A 124 4.47 -11.06 -1.37
N VAL A 125 4.03 -11.40 -2.57
CA VAL A 125 4.36 -10.64 -3.77
C VAL A 125 3.05 -10.34 -4.47
N LYS A 126 2.59 -9.11 -4.33
CA LYS A 126 1.43 -8.56 -5.02
C LYS A 126 1.90 -7.68 -6.17
N ASP A 127 2.77 -6.72 -5.85
CA ASP A 127 3.22 -5.70 -6.79
C ASP A 127 4.71 -5.83 -7.15
N SER A 128 5.05 -5.19 -8.28
CA SER A 128 6.40 -5.13 -8.84
C SER A 128 7.11 -3.86 -8.39
N PRO A 129 8.45 -3.84 -8.33
CA PRO A 129 9.18 -2.61 -8.08
C PRO A 129 8.91 -1.58 -9.19
N TRP A 130 9.33 -0.33 -8.97
CA TRP A 130 8.95 0.81 -9.81
C TRP A 130 9.48 0.77 -11.27
N GLU A 131 10.45 -0.09 -11.59
CA GLU A 131 11.10 -0.21 -12.90
C GLU A 131 10.33 -1.03 -13.95
#